data_AF-A0A428CJJ7-F1
#
_entry.id   AF-A0A428CJJ7-F1
#
_cell.length_a   1.000
_cell.length_b   1.000
_cell.length_c   1.000
_cell.angle_alpha   90.00
_cell.angle_beta   90.00
_cell.angle_gamma   90.00
#
_symmetry.space_group_name_H-M   'P 1'
#
loop_
_entity.id
_entity.type
_entity.pdbx_description
1 polymer ?
#
loop_
_entity_poly.entity_id
_entity_poly.type
_entity_poly.pdbx_seq_one_letter_code
_entity_poly.pdbx_strand_id
1 'polypeptide(L)'
;MKTYRLKTDTEWDIMRYKKAIENHREIDAFLGINPEYRIGHRDSYYQDITDTHILIEYCLYPIYVGGDFDIPDRVLDILKELASSQDTIHLYQVVSFIKKQEDLLGEYDALPFIIDLENIVPIVLESIYNLPNEKKVDYYRNICNLIDSMGLFKSCDKNKVEYIVNEQKKEENKNRRKIKSIAEVWPIVLDVTSIDAMGVSDDHLELLLIDENKWIESLEEEHLLKLQEKLNNYIYFLESKQYVARYGDKFDKKVIHITFQYSPSDNGLAFLAAVQKVLQPTDMSLKVELPE
;
A
#
# COMPACT_ATOMS: atom_id res chain seq x y z
N MET A 1 0.26 -9.66 -32.34
CA MET A 1 1.36 -9.70 -31.37
C MET A 1 2.52 -8.87 -31.91
N LYS A 2 3.41 -8.38 -31.04
CA LYS A 2 4.48 -7.44 -31.37
C LYS A 2 5.86 -8.09 -31.20
N THR A 3 6.89 -7.52 -31.82
CA THR A 3 8.29 -7.86 -31.49
C THR A 3 8.70 -7.19 -30.19
N TYR A 4 9.20 -7.98 -29.22
CA TYR A 4 9.72 -7.44 -27.96
C TYR A 4 10.98 -6.61 -28.20
N ARG A 5 11.10 -5.47 -27.51
CA ARG A 5 12.30 -4.62 -27.50
C ARG A 5 12.76 -4.44 -26.07
N LEU A 6 14.06 -4.65 -25.84
CA LEU A 6 14.68 -4.42 -24.54
C LEU A 6 14.42 -2.98 -24.07
N LYS A 7 14.23 -2.83 -22.76
CA LYS A 7 14.13 -1.53 -22.11
C LYS A 7 15.48 -0.81 -22.19
N THR A 8 15.43 0.52 -22.27
CA THR A 8 16.60 1.38 -22.13
C THR A 8 16.77 1.78 -20.67
N ASP A 9 17.92 2.38 -20.33
CA ASP A 9 18.19 2.95 -18.99
C ASP A 9 18.20 1.92 -17.86
N THR A 10 18.60 0.69 -18.19
CA THR A 10 18.60 -0.49 -17.29
C THR A 10 19.85 -0.61 -16.42
N GLU A 11 20.81 0.31 -16.55
CA GLU A 11 22.15 0.21 -15.97
C GLU A 11 22.12 0.06 -14.45
N TRP A 12 21.29 0.85 -13.77
CA TRP A 12 21.14 0.79 -12.31
C TRP A 12 20.48 -0.49 -11.82
N ASP A 13 19.46 -0.96 -12.55
CA ASP A 13 18.71 -2.17 -12.20
C ASP A 13 19.58 -3.42 -12.41
N ILE A 14 20.29 -3.50 -13.53
CA ILE A 14 21.28 -4.55 -13.84
C ILE A 14 22.38 -4.55 -12.80
N MET A 15 22.96 -3.38 -12.46
CA MET A 15 24.02 -3.30 -11.46
C MET A 15 23.55 -3.83 -10.10
N ARG A 16 22.32 -3.50 -9.69
CA ARG A 16 21.76 -3.99 -8.42
C ARG A 16 21.55 -5.51 -8.45
N TYR A 17 21.01 -6.06 -9.53
CA TYR A 17 20.86 -7.52 -9.66
C TYR A 17 22.21 -8.24 -9.71
N LYS A 18 23.20 -7.71 -10.44
CA LYS A 18 24.57 -8.27 -10.47
C LYS A 18 25.23 -8.27 -9.10
N LYS A 19 25.01 -7.23 -8.30
CA LYS A 19 25.46 -7.22 -6.91
C LYS A 19 24.84 -8.37 -6.11
N ALA A 20 23.57 -8.71 -6.34
CA ALA A 20 22.95 -9.87 -5.71
C ALA A 20 23.61 -11.19 -6.14
N ILE A 21 23.93 -11.34 -7.43
CA ILE A 21 24.70 -12.49 -7.95
C ILE A 21 26.06 -12.61 -7.26
N GLU A 22 26.84 -11.53 -7.24
CA GLU A 22 28.19 -11.49 -6.66
C GLU A 22 28.23 -11.87 -5.17
N ASN A 23 27.14 -11.59 -4.45
CA ASN A 23 27.03 -11.89 -3.02
C ASN A 23 26.31 -13.21 -2.73
N HIS A 24 25.91 -13.98 -3.75
CA HIS A 24 25.08 -15.19 -3.61
C HIS A 24 23.74 -14.92 -2.91
N ARG A 25 23.10 -13.79 -3.25
CA ARG A 25 21.83 -13.29 -2.68
C ARG A 25 20.78 -13.03 -3.74
N GLU A 26 20.78 -13.75 -4.86
CA GLU A 26 19.79 -13.55 -5.94
C GLU A 26 18.34 -13.67 -5.44
N ILE A 27 18.05 -14.58 -4.51
CA ILE A 27 16.72 -14.69 -3.88
C ILE A 27 16.30 -13.37 -3.22
N ASP A 28 17.22 -12.65 -2.57
CA ASP A 28 16.90 -11.35 -1.97
C ASP A 28 16.55 -10.29 -3.01
N ALA A 29 17.09 -10.39 -4.22
CA ALA A 29 16.71 -9.50 -5.31
C ALA A 29 15.29 -9.80 -5.80
N PHE A 30 14.83 -11.06 -5.75
CA PHE A 30 13.44 -11.43 -6.03
C PHE A 30 12.49 -10.98 -4.92
N LEU A 31 12.90 -11.09 -3.66
CA LEU A 31 12.06 -10.70 -2.53
C LEU A 31 12.01 -9.18 -2.34
N GLY A 32 13.17 -8.53 -2.40
CA GLY A 32 13.34 -7.09 -2.14
C GLY A 32 13.12 -6.68 -0.69
N ILE A 33 13.09 -7.62 0.26
CA ILE A 33 12.96 -7.30 1.70
C ILE A 33 14.17 -6.47 2.16
N ASN A 34 15.37 -6.88 1.76
CA ASN A 34 16.57 -6.07 1.95
C ASN A 34 16.62 -4.94 0.89
N PRO A 35 16.55 -3.65 1.29
CA PRO A 35 16.59 -2.52 0.35
C PRO A 35 17.86 -2.48 -0.51
N GLU A 36 18.94 -3.11 -0.08
CA GLU A 36 20.20 -3.19 -0.83
C GLU A 36 20.05 -3.96 -2.15
N TYR A 37 19.15 -4.95 -2.19
CA TYR A 37 18.91 -5.81 -3.36
C TYR A 37 17.53 -5.56 -4.02
N ARG A 38 16.68 -4.71 -3.43
CA ARG A 38 15.33 -4.40 -3.93
C ARG A 38 15.36 -3.75 -5.30
N ILE A 39 14.62 -4.31 -6.25
CA ILE A 39 14.47 -3.77 -7.60
C ILE A 39 13.07 -3.19 -7.73
N GLY A 40 12.96 -1.90 -8.03
CA GLY A 40 11.69 -1.21 -8.14
C GLY A 40 11.89 0.25 -8.52
N HIS A 41 10.85 0.85 -9.09
CA HIS A 41 10.83 2.25 -9.52
C HIS A 41 9.84 3.05 -8.63
N ARG A 42 9.82 4.37 -8.78
CA ARG A 42 8.99 5.26 -7.95
C ARG A 42 7.49 4.98 -8.07
N ASP A 43 7.08 4.47 -9.23
CA ASP A 43 5.71 4.11 -9.56
C ASP A 43 5.40 2.62 -9.38
N SER A 44 6.34 1.82 -8.85
CA SER A 44 6.08 0.44 -8.46
C SER A 44 4.94 0.37 -7.43
N TYR A 45 4.03 -0.58 -7.64
CA TYR A 45 2.81 -0.73 -6.83
C TYR A 45 3.12 -0.94 -5.35
N TYR A 46 4.15 -1.72 -5.04
CA TYR A 46 4.71 -1.87 -3.70
C TYR A 46 6.12 -1.29 -3.65
N GLN A 47 6.42 -0.54 -2.59
CA GLN A 47 7.70 0.15 -2.41
C GLN A 47 8.63 -0.60 -1.44
N ASP A 48 8.12 -1.59 -0.71
CA ASP A 48 8.78 -2.35 0.34
C ASP A 48 9.26 -3.75 -0.11
N ILE A 49 8.92 -4.18 -1.33
CA ILE A 49 9.38 -5.42 -1.95
C ILE A 49 9.82 -5.18 -3.40
N THR A 50 10.44 -6.18 -4.05
CA THR A 50 10.82 -6.08 -5.46
C THR A 50 9.59 -6.09 -6.37
N ASP A 51 9.62 -5.24 -7.38
CA ASP A 51 8.67 -5.24 -8.49
C ASP A 51 9.13 -6.24 -9.56
N THR A 52 8.38 -7.34 -9.69
CA THR A 52 8.66 -8.41 -10.66
C THR A 52 8.66 -7.92 -12.11
N HIS A 53 7.90 -6.87 -12.42
CA HIS A 53 7.81 -6.35 -13.79
C HIS A 53 9.11 -5.66 -14.16
N ILE A 54 9.65 -4.87 -13.24
CA ILE A 54 10.96 -4.23 -13.39
C ILE A 54 12.06 -5.29 -13.39
N LEU A 55 12.03 -6.25 -12.46
CA LEU A 55 12.99 -7.35 -12.40
C LEU A 55 13.11 -8.08 -13.75
N ILE A 56 11.99 -8.48 -14.36
CA ILE A 56 12.00 -9.22 -15.62
C ILE A 56 12.52 -8.34 -16.77
N GLU A 57 11.93 -7.16 -16.98
CA GLU A 57 12.18 -6.37 -18.20
C GLU A 57 13.46 -5.52 -18.13
N TYR A 58 13.88 -5.10 -16.94
CA TYR A 58 15.05 -4.22 -16.75
C TYR A 58 16.29 -4.97 -16.24
N CYS A 59 16.15 -6.17 -15.66
CA CYS A 59 17.29 -6.98 -15.22
C CYS A 59 17.43 -8.26 -16.04
N LEU A 60 16.50 -9.20 -15.89
CA LEU A 60 16.70 -10.58 -16.35
C LEU A 60 16.85 -10.66 -17.87
N TYR A 61 15.96 -9.99 -18.62
CA TYR A 61 16.03 -9.97 -20.08
C TYR A 61 17.30 -9.29 -20.63
N PRO A 62 17.66 -8.06 -20.22
CA PRO A 62 18.93 -7.46 -20.62
C PRO A 62 20.16 -8.28 -20.27
N ILE A 63 20.21 -8.89 -19.08
CA ILE A 63 21.35 -9.71 -18.63
C ILE A 63 21.50 -10.97 -19.49
N TYR A 64 20.39 -11.65 -19.78
CA TYR A 64 20.37 -12.81 -20.67
C TYR A 64 20.87 -12.46 -22.09
N VAL A 65 20.33 -11.39 -22.69
CA VAL A 65 20.78 -10.93 -24.02
C VAL A 65 22.24 -10.45 -23.99
N GLY A 66 22.71 -9.96 -22.84
CA GLY A 66 24.09 -9.59 -22.59
C GLY A 66 25.08 -10.77 -22.48
N GLY A 67 24.59 -12.02 -22.52
CA GLY A 67 25.41 -13.23 -22.63
C GLY A 67 25.39 -14.16 -21.42
N ASP A 68 24.65 -13.84 -20.36
CA ASP A 68 24.45 -14.74 -19.22
C ASP A 68 23.25 -15.66 -19.48
N PHE A 69 23.52 -16.72 -20.26
CA PHE A 69 22.49 -17.67 -20.70
C PHE A 69 22.01 -18.63 -19.61
N ASP A 70 22.64 -18.61 -18.43
CA ASP A 70 22.27 -19.43 -17.27
C ASP A 70 21.15 -18.78 -16.43
N ILE A 71 20.79 -17.52 -16.72
CA ILE A 71 19.70 -16.78 -16.04
C ILE A 71 18.39 -17.60 -15.95
N PRO A 72 17.87 -18.23 -17.03
CA PRO A 72 16.60 -18.94 -16.96
C PRO A 72 16.61 -20.10 -15.95
N ASP A 73 17.73 -20.82 -15.85
CA ASP A 73 17.87 -21.94 -14.91
C ASP A 73 17.91 -21.43 -13.46
N ARG A 74 18.69 -20.37 -13.19
CA ARG A 74 18.73 -19.75 -11.85
C ARG A 74 17.38 -19.20 -11.43
N VAL A 75 16.67 -18.53 -12.34
CA VAL A 75 15.31 -18.01 -12.11
C VAL A 75 14.34 -19.15 -11.81
N LEU A 76 14.38 -20.24 -12.58
CA LEU A 76 13.54 -21.41 -12.36
C LEU A 76 13.76 -22.02 -10.97
N ASP A 77 15.02 -22.16 -10.54
CA ASP A 77 15.35 -22.70 -9.23
C ASP A 77 14.87 -21.79 -8.08
N ILE A 78 15.07 -20.47 -8.21
CA ILE A 78 14.56 -19.48 -7.26
C ILE A 78 13.04 -19.57 -7.16
N LEU A 79 12.33 -19.57 -8.29
CA LEU A 79 10.87 -19.64 -8.30
C LEU A 79 10.34 -20.93 -7.66
N LYS A 80 11.01 -22.07 -7.86
CA LYS A 80 10.63 -23.34 -7.21
C LYS A 80 10.82 -23.29 -5.69
N GLU A 81 11.93 -22.71 -5.23
CA GLU A 81 12.19 -22.50 -3.80
C GLU A 81 11.10 -21.63 -3.17
N LEU A 82 10.81 -20.48 -3.78
CA LEU A 82 9.78 -19.56 -3.31
C LEU A 82 8.38 -20.18 -3.37
N ALA A 83 8.06 -20.93 -4.43
CA ALA A 83 6.76 -21.58 -4.63
C ALA A 83 6.46 -22.64 -3.56
N SER A 84 7.50 -23.30 -3.06
CA SER A 84 7.38 -24.35 -2.03
C SER A 84 7.36 -23.79 -0.61
N SER A 85 7.48 -22.47 -0.46
CA SER A 85 7.51 -21.82 0.85
C SER A 85 6.12 -21.70 1.47
N GLN A 86 6.09 -21.46 2.78
CA GLN A 86 4.89 -21.02 3.50
C GLN A 86 5.01 -19.55 3.88
N ASP A 87 5.48 -18.70 2.97
CA ASP A 87 5.63 -17.27 3.18
C ASP A 87 4.85 -16.49 2.12
N THR A 88 4.02 -15.55 2.53
CA THR A 88 3.10 -14.87 1.62
C THR A 88 3.81 -13.85 0.71
N ILE A 89 4.96 -13.29 1.09
CA ILE A 89 5.78 -12.48 0.17
C ILE A 89 6.38 -13.38 -0.90
N HIS A 90 6.94 -14.52 -0.50
CA HIS A 90 7.52 -15.48 -1.44
C HIS A 90 6.49 -15.96 -2.48
N LEU A 91 5.31 -16.37 -2.00
CA LEU A 91 4.21 -16.81 -2.86
C LEU A 91 3.71 -15.68 -3.76
N TYR A 92 3.64 -14.44 -3.25
CA TYR A 92 3.29 -13.27 -4.05
C TYR A 92 4.29 -13.04 -5.18
N GLN A 93 5.60 -13.12 -4.91
CA GLN A 93 6.63 -12.93 -5.94
C GLN A 93 6.51 -13.95 -7.07
N VAL A 94 6.25 -15.23 -6.74
CA VAL A 94 6.04 -16.28 -7.75
C VAL A 94 4.80 -16.01 -8.59
N VAL A 95 3.65 -15.75 -7.97
CA VAL A 95 2.39 -15.50 -8.68
C VAL A 95 2.48 -14.21 -9.53
N SER A 96 3.16 -13.18 -9.03
CA SER A 96 3.40 -11.93 -9.73
C SER A 96 4.32 -12.12 -10.95
N PHE A 97 5.38 -12.93 -10.82
CA PHE A 97 6.26 -13.31 -11.93
C PHE A 97 5.47 -14.05 -13.03
N ILE A 98 4.68 -15.05 -12.63
CA ILE A 98 3.82 -15.83 -13.53
C ILE A 98 2.89 -14.89 -14.29
N LYS A 99 2.23 -13.97 -13.59
CA LYS A 99 1.31 -13.01 -14.22
C LYS A 99 2.02 -12.15 -15.25
N LYS A 100 3.20 -11.61 -14.91
CA LYS A 100 3.98 -10.78 -15.83
C LYS A 100 4.37 -11.56 -17.08
N GLN A 101 4.82 -12.80 -16.94
CA GLN A 101 5.16 -13.63 -18.10
C GLN A 101 3.92 -13.91 -18.97
N GLU A 102 2.76 -14.21 -18.37
CA GLU A 102 1.49 -14.37 -19.09
C GLU A 102 1.12 -13.12 -19.90
N ASP A 103 1.21 -11.94 -19.29
CA ASP A 103 0.90 -10.66 -19.95
C ASP A 103 1.86 -10.38 -21.11
N LEU A 104 3.15 -10.64 -20.92
CA LEU A 104 4.17 -10.50 -21.96
C LEU A 104 3.92 -11.46 -23.14
N LEU A 105 3.56 -12.72 -22.85
CA LEU A 105 3.21 -13.69 -23.89
C LEU A 105 1.89 -13.35 -24.61
N GLY A 106 0.98 -12.62 -23.97
CA GLY A 106 -0.22 -12.08 -24.61
C GLY A 106 0.08 -10.92 -25.57
N GLU A 107 1.16 -10.17 -25.34
CA GLU A 107 1.52 -9.00 -26.14
C GLU A 107 2.54 -9.31 -27.27
N TYR A 108 3.53 -10.15 -26.99
CA TYR A 108 4.73 -10.31 -27.83
C TYR A 108 4.88 -11.71 -28.45
N ASP A 109 5.35 -11.78 -29.70
CA ASP A 109 5.57 -13.03 -30.45
C ASP A 109 6.73 -13.87 -29.91
N ALA A 110 7.74 -13.21 -29.36
CA ALA A 110 8.92 -13.83 -28.81
C ALA A 110 9.46 -12.98 -27.65
N LEU A 111 9.88 -13.65 -26.59
CA LEU A 111 10.56 -13.05 -25.44
C LEU A 111 12.01 -13.55 -25.40
N PRO A 112 12.94 -12.82 -24.75
CA PRO A 112 14.34 -13.24 -24.65
C PRO A 112 14.51 -14.66 -24.11
N PHE A 113 13.74 -15.01 -23.08
CA PHE A 113 13.53 -16.38 -22.61
C PHE A 113 12.15 -16.52 -21.97
N ILE A 114 11.72 -17.76 -21.78
CA ILE A 114 10.45 -18.13 -21.14
C ILE A 114 10.76 -19.17 -20.07
N ILE A 115 10.25 -18.98 -18.86
CA ILE A 115 10.32 -20.00 -17.81
C ILE A 115 9.17 -20.99 -18.01
N ASP A 116 9.47 -22.28 -17.95
CA ASP A 116 8.44 -23.32 -17.93
C ASP A 116 7.68 -23.28 -16.58
N LEU A 117 6.44 -22.80 -16.65
CA LEU A 117 5.57 -22.63 -15.47
C LEU A 117 4.75 -23.89 -15.15
N GLU A 118 4.70 -24.89 -16.03
CA GLU A 118 3.87 -26.09 -15.84
C GLU A 118 4.25 -26.83 -14.55
N ASN A 119 5.53 -26.81 -14.21
CA ASN A 119 6.08 -27.45 -13.01
C ASN A 119 6.02 -26.57 -11.74
N ILE A 120 5.73 -25.28 -11.86
CA ILE A 120 5.70 -24.33 -10.72
C ILE A 120 4.27 -24.12 -10.22
N VAL A 121 3.31 -24.04 -11.14
CA VAL A 121 1.93 -23.67 -10.84
C VAL A 121 1.24 -24.64 -9.87
N PRO A 122 1.37 -25.97 -10.02
CA PRO A 122 0.82 -26.90 -9.04
C PRO A 122 1.43 -26.73 -7.65
N ILE A 123 2.73 -26.45 -7.57
CA ILE A 123 3.46 -26.28 -6.31
C ILE A 123 2.98 -25.02 -5.58
N VAL A 124 3.01 -23.87 -6.26
CA VAL A 124 2.62 -22.60 -5.64
C VAL A 124 1.12 -22.60 -5.29
N LEU A 125 0.26 -23.21 -6.11
CA LEU A 125 -1.16 -23.34 -5.81
C LEU A 125 -1.40 -24.21 -4.56
N GLU A 126 -0.67 -25.31 -4.41
CA GLU A 126 -0.75 -26.15 -3.21
C GLU A 126 -0.26 -25.41 -1.97
N SER A 127 0.83 -24.64 -2.07
CA SER A 127 1.36 -23.83 -0.97
C SER A 127 0.38 -22.73 -0.55
N ILE A 128 -0.28 -22.05 -1.50
CA ILE A 128 -1.31 -21.04 -1.21
C ILE A 128 -2.53 -21.70 -0.55
N TYR A 129 -2.98 -22.84 -1.07
CA TYR A 129 -4.12 -23.58 -0.54
C TYR A 129 -3.92 -23.98 0.93
N ASN A 130 -2.71 -24.44 1.25
CA ASN A 130 -2.34 -24.87 2.61
C ASN A 130 -1.75 -23.76 3.48
N LEU A 131 -1.76 -22.50 3.04
CA LEU A 131 -1.16 -21.41 3.79
C LEU A 131 -1.92 -21.21 5.12
N PRO A 132 -1.23 -21.18 6.28
CA PRO A 132 -1.87 -20.95 7.57
C PRO A 132 -2.56 -19.59 7.63
N ASN A 133 -3.69 -19.50 8.36
CA ASN A 133 -4.52 -18.29 8.38
C ASN A 133 -3.77 -17.07 8.94
N GLU A 134 -2.91 -17.26 9.93
CA GLU A 134 -2.06 -16.22 10.51
C GLU A 134 -1.04 -15.64 9.52
N LYS A 135 -0.74 -16.35 8.42
CA LYS A 135 0.12 -15.89 7.35
C LYS A 135 -0.66 -15.26 6.18
N LYS A 136 -2.00 -15.28 6.21
CA LYS A 136 -2.85 -14.65 5.19
C LYS A 136 -3.01 -13.16 5.46
N VAL A 137 -1.88 -12.46 5.44
CA VAL A 137 -1.77 -11.02 5.69
C VAL A 137 -1.32 -10.29 4.41
N ASP A 138 -1.39 -8.95 4.43
CA ASP A 138 -0.80 -8.07 3.41
C ASP A 138 -1.12 -8.46 1.95
N TYR A 139 -0.13 -9.06 1.27
CA TYR A 139 -0.12 -9.44 -0.14
C TYR A 139 -1.10 -10.54 -0.50
N TYR A 140 -1.65 -11.27 0.48
CA TYR A 140 -2.50 -12.43 0.26
C TYR A 140 -3.75 -12.12 -0.57
N ARG A 141 -4.38 -10.95 -0.36
CA ARG A 141 -5.52 -10.52 -1.18
C ARG A 141 -5.13 -10.40 -2.65
N ASN A 142 -3.96 -9.87 -2.95
CA ASN A 142 -3.48 -9.73 -4.31
C ASN A 142 -3.11 -11.07 -4.93
N ILE A 143 -2.55 -12.00 -4.15
CA ILE A 143 -2.37 -13.40 -4.59
C ILE A 143 -3.71 -13.98 -5.07
N CYS A 144 -4.75 -13.89 -4.23
CA CYS A 144 -6.10 -14.39 -4.56
C CYS A 144 -6.65 -13.78 -5.86
N ASN A 145 -6.49 -12.46 -6.04
CA ASN A 145 -6.95 -11.77 -7.24
C ASN A 145 -6.17 -12.21 -8.49
N LEU A 146 -4.85 -12.35 -8.37
CA LEU A 146 -3.99 -12.75 -9.47
C LEU A 146 -4.31 -14.18 -9.94
N ILE A 147 -4.38 -15.15 -9.01
CA ILE A 147 -4.70 -16.54 -9.38
C ILE A 147 -6.10 -16.69 -9.98
N ASP A 148 -7.07 -15.87 -9.56
CA ASP A 148 -8.42 -15.86 -10.17
C ASP A 148 -8.39 -15.26 -11.57
N SER A 149 -7.52 -14.27 -11.83
CA SER A 149 -7.43 -13.64 -13.14
C SER A 149 -6.80 -14.53 -14.23
N MET A 150 -5.98 -15.50 -13.84
CA MET A 150 -5.15 -16.30 -14.75
C MET A 150 -5.79 -17.64 -15.11
N GLY A 151 -5.91 -17.92 -16.41
CA GLY A 151 -6.48 -19.18 -16.93
C GLY A 151 -5.65 -20.40 -16.54
N LEU A 152 -4.33 -20.24 -16.49
CA LEU A 152 -3.33 -21.22 -16.05
C LEU A 152 -3.69 -21.88 -14.70
N PHE A 153 -3.98 -21.08 -13.67
CA PHE A 153 -4.29 -21.58 -12.33
C PHE A 153 -5.63 -22.34 -12.31
N LYS A 154 -6.61 -21.83 -13.05
CA LYS A 154 -7.93 -22.47 -13.19
C LYS A 154 -7.86 -23.80 -13.93
N SER A 155 -6.99 -23.89 -14.94
CA SER A 155 -6.72 -25.15 -15.64
C SER A 155 -5.96 -26.16 -14.77
N CYS A 156 -5.10 -25.68 -13.86
CA CYS A 156 -4.40 -26.53 -12.90
C CYS A 156 -5.36 -27.19 -11.89
N ASP A 157 -6.12 -26.38 -11.13
CA ASP A 157 -7.15 -26.88 -10.21
C ASP A 157 -8.18 -25.79 -9.91
N LYS A 158 -9.25 -25.76 -10.72
CA LYS A 158 -10.35 -24.81 -10.58
C LYS A 158 -10.98 -24.83 -9.18
N ASN A 159 -11.14 -26.00 -8.57
CA ASN A 159 -11.82 -26.12 -7.28
C ASN A 159 -10.99 -25.48 -6.15
N LYS A 160 -9.66 -25.67 -6.18
CA LYS A 160 -8.77 -25.01 -5.21
C LYS A 160 -8.76 -23.50 -5.38
N VAL A 161 -8.68 -23.01 -6.62
CA VAL A 161 -8.73 -21.56 -6.90
C VAL A 161 -10.03 -20.96 -6.38
N GLU A 162 -11.18 -21.57 -6.68
CA GLU A 162 -12.47 -21.11 -6.19
C GLU A 162 -12.57 -21.15 -4.65
N TYR A 163 -12.04 -22.19 -4.02
CA TYR A 163 -11.99 -22.28 -2.56
C TYR A 163 -11.17 -21.14 -1.95
N ILE A 164 -9.94 -20.93 -2.41
CA ILE A 164 -9.04 -19.87 -1.92
C ILE A 164 -9.70 -18.49 -2.01
N VAL A 165 -10.26 -18.17 -3.19
CA VAL A 165 -10.91 -16.88 -3.45
C VAL A 165 -12.17 -16.70 -2.59
N ASN A 166 -12.96 -17.75 -2.39
CA ASN A 166 -14.16 -17.68 -1.58
C ASN A 166 -13.86 -17.54 -0.08
N GLU A 167 -12.84 -18.21 0.44
CA GLU A 167 -12.42 -18.06 1.83
C GLU A 167 -11.91 -16.63 2.10
N GLN A 168 -11.12 -16.05 1.18
CA GLN A 168 -10.70 -14.65 1.28
C GLN A 168 -11.92 -13.70 1.36
N LYS A 169 -12.90 -13.86 0.46
CA LYS A 169 -14.11 -13.04 0.46
C LYS A 169 -14.95 -13.20 1.74
N LYS A 170 -14.97 -14.40 2.35
CA LYS A 170 -15.68 -14.63 3.62
C LYS A 170 -15.02 -13.87 4.77
N GLU A 171 -13.70 -13.93 4.89
CA GLU A 171 -12.99 -13.22 5.96
C GLU A 171 -13.09 -11.68 5.79
N GLU A 172 -13.02 -11.17 4.56
CA GLU A 172 -13.27 -9.74 4.30
C GLU A 172 -14.68 -9.31 4.74
N ASN A 173 -15.70 -10.10 4.41
CA ASN A 173 -17.07 -9.82 4.81
C ASN A 173 -17.27 -9.90 6.33
N LYS A 174 -16.60 -10.84 7.00
CA LYS A 174 -16.62 -10.96 8.46
C LYS A 174 -15.96 -9.75 9.13
N ASN A 175 -14.82 -9.28 8.61
CA ASN A 175 -14.14 -8.08 9.09
C ASN A 175 -15.02 -6.84 8.90
N ARG A 176 -15.64 -6.67 7.72
CA ARG A 176 -16.61 -5.59 7.48
C ARG A 176 -17.78 -5.60 8.46
N ARG A 177 -18.35 -6.78 8.75
CA ARG A 177 -19.43 -6.91 9.73
C ARG A 177 -18.98 -6.54 11.14
N LYS A 178 -17.76 -6.92 11.54
CA LYS A 178 -17.17 -6.55 12.83
C LYS A 178 -17.01 -5.03 12.94
N ILE A 179 -16.41 -4.40 11.94
CA ILE A 179 -16.25 -2.93 11.85
C ILE A 179 -17.62 -2.25 11.98
N LYS A 180 -18.61 -2.70 11.19
CA LYS A 180 -19.97 -2.15 11.24
C LYS A 180 -20.60 -2.27 12.63
N SER A 181 -20.49 -3.44 13.28
CA SER A 181 -21.03 -3.63 14.63
C SER A 181 -20.35 -2.74 15.68
N ILE A 182 -19.07 -2.44 15.51
CA ILE A 182 -18.35 -1.51 16.38
C ILE A 182 -18.84 -0.07 16.13
N ALA A 183 -18.99 0.33 14.86
CA ALA A 183 -19.51 1.64 14.48
C ALA A 183 -20.96 1.88 14.94
N GLU A 184 -21.79 0.83 15.03
CA GLU A 184 -23.14 0.93 15.59
C GLU A 184 -23.16 1.24 17.09
N VAL A 185 -22.13 0.80 17.84
CA VAL A 185 -22.00 1.05 19.28
C VAL A 185 -21.23 2.34 19.57
N TRP A 186 -20.20 2.62 18.77
CA TRP A 186 -19.31 3.78 18.90
C TRP A 186 -19.23 4.52 17.56
N PRO A 187 -20.30 5.18 17.12
CA PRO A 187 -20.27 5.94 15.87
C PRO A 187 -19.28 7.10 16.02
N ILE A 188 -18.48 7.34 14.97
CA ILE A 188 -17.70 8.58 14.90
C ILE A 188 -18.67 9.71 14.59
N VAL A 189 -18.97 10.56 15.57
CA VAL A 189 -19.85 11.72 15.44
C VAL A 189 -18.99 12.96 15.51
N LEU A 190 -18.79 13.59 14.36
CA LEU A 190 -18.07 14.86 14.25
C LEU A 190 -18.81 15.71 13.21
N ASP A 191 -19.39 16.84 13.63
CA ASP A 191 -20.01 17.77 12.69
C ASP A 191 -18.93 18.50 11.91
N VAL A 192 -18.78 18.11 10.64
CA VAL A 192 -17.77 18.65 9.72
C VAL A 192 -18.20 19.97 9.06
N THR A 193 -19.46 20.38 9.23
CA THR A 193 -20.04 21.53 8.52
C THR A 193 -20.07 22.81 9.34
N SER A 194 -19.94 22.70 10.67
CA SER A 194 -20.00 23.84 11.58
C SER A 194 -18.65 24.11 12.27
N ILE A 195 -18.53 25.33 12.80
CA ILE A 195 -17.46 25.73 13.72
C ILE A 195 -18.02 25.59 15.14
N ASP A 196 -17.32 24.89 16.03
CA ASP A 196 -17.86 24.52 17.34
C ASP A 196 -17.90 25.76 18.24
N ALA A 197 -16.78 26.48 18.32
CA ALA A 197 -16.73 27.81 18.93
C ALA A 197 -15.63 28.67 18.32
N MET A 198 -15.76 29.98 18.48
CA MET A 198 -14.67 30.92 18.16
C MET A 198 -14.68 32.09 19.13
N GLY A 199 -13.49 32.61 19.42
CA GLY A 199 -13.27 33.76 20.27
C GLY A 199 -12.04 34.55 19.87
N VAL A 200 -11.87 35.69 20.52
CA VAL A 200 -10.66 36.50 20.40
C VAL A 200 -9.90 36.35 21.72
N SER A 201 -8.66 35.89 21.63
CA SER A 201 -7.67 35.98 22.70
C SER A 201 -6.83 37.24 22.47
N ASP A 202 -6.17 37.76 23.51
CA ASP A 202 -5.59 39.12 23.55
C ASP A 202 -4.76 39.53 22.30
N ASP A 203 -4.21 38.58 21.54
CA ASP A 203 -3.40 38.77 20.34
C ASP A 203 -3.83 37.99 19.07
N HIS A 204 -4.88 37.15 19.12
CA HIS A 204 -5.27 36.31 17.97
C HIS A 204 -6.75 35.90 17.94
N LEU A 205 -7.21 35.51 16.75
CA LEU A 205 -8.49 34.81 16.58
C LEU A 205 -8.27 33.33 16.89
N GLU A 206 -9.09 32.74 17.76
CA GLU A 206 -9.04 31.31 18.11
C GLU A 206 -10.37 30.64 17.74
N LEU A 207 -10.30 29.52 17.01
CA LEU A 207 -11.42 28.62 16.71
C LEU A 207 -11.20 27.33 17.49
N LEU A 208 -12.17 26.94 18.31
CA LEU A 208 -12.16 25.69 19.05
C LEU A 208 -12.79 24.58 18.21
N LEU A 209 -12.09 23.47 18.05
CA LEU A 209 -12.57 22.20 17.52
C LEU A 209 -12.57 21.19 18.67
N ILE A 210 -13.73 20.60 18.93
CA ILE A 210 -13.92 19.60 19.99
C ILE A 210 -14.08 18.24 19.32
N ASP A 211 -13.23 17.28 19.69
CA ASP A 211 -13.34 15.88 19.29
C ASP A 211 -13.62 14.98 20.51
N GLU A 212 -14.87 14.53 20.61
CA GLU A 212 -15.37 13.68 21.70
C GLU A 212 -15.28 12.17 21.35
N ASN A 213 -14.73 11.81 20.18
CA ASN A 213 -14.78 10.45 19.69
C ASN A 213 -13.65 9.57 20.26
N LYS A 214 -13.98 8.31 20.53
CA LYS A 214 -12.98 7.31 20.90
C LYS A 214 -12.16 6.90 19.68
N TRP A 215 -10.85 6.87 19.85
CA TRP A 215 -9.92 6.32 18.86
C TRP A 215 -9.91 4.79 18.94
N ILE A 216 -10.70 4.17 18.08
CA ILE A 216 -10.80 2.71 17.96
C ILE A 216 -10.09 2.28 16.69
N GLU A 217 -9.09 1.40 16.79
CA GLU A 217 -8.25 0.93 15.67
C GLU A 217 -9.07 0.56 14.42
N SER A 218 -10.16 -0.18 14.58
CA SER A 218 -11.00 -0.61 13.46
C SER A 218 -11.86 0.48 12.81
N LEU A 219 -11.95 1.66 13.41
CA LEU A 219 -12.69 2.84 12.93
C LEU A 219 -11.78 4.03 12.63
N GLU A 220 -10.46 3.87 12.81
CA GLU A 220 -9.49 4.96 12.72
C GLU A 220 -9.52 5.66 11.35
N GLU A 221 -9.69 4.90 10.27
CA GLU A 221 -9.80 5.46 8.92
C GLU A 221 -11.02 6.39 8.77
N GLU A 222 -12.18 5.99 9.30
CA GLU A 222 -13.39 6.84 9.29
C GLU A 222 -13.19 8.09 10.16
N HIS A 223 -12.53 7.95 11.31
CA HIS A 223 -12.25 9.05 12.21
C HIS A 223 -11.30 10.08 11.58
N LEU A 224 -10.19 9.62 11.01
CA LEU A 224 -9.23 10.47 10.30
C LEU A 224 -9.90 11.23 9.15
N LEU A 225 -10.79 10.58 8.39
CA LEU A 225 -11.52 11.22 7.30
C LEU A 225 -12.40 12.37 7.82
N LYS A 226 -13.21 12.14 8.85
CA LYS A 226 -14.07 13.21 9.42
C LYS A 226 -13.27 14.34 10.04
N LEU A 227 -12.17 14.02 10.73
CA LEU A 227 -11.29 15.03 11.30
C LEU A 227 -10.65 15.90 10.21
N GLN A 228 -10.22 15.28 9.10
CA GLN A 228 -9.73 16.01 7.93
C GLN A 228 -10.81 16.91 7.32
N GLU A 229 -12.02 16.42 7.11
CA GLU A 229 -13.14 17.21 6.58
C GLU A 229 -13.45 18.41 7.49
N LYS A 230 -13.51 18.19 8.80
CA LYS A 230 -13.75 19.27 9.77
C LYS A 230 -12.63 20.31 9.76
N LEU A 231 -11.36 19.88 9.77
CA LEU A 231 -10.23 20.81 9.69
C LEU A 231 -10.23 21.61 8.38
N ASN A 232 -10.56 20.97 7.26
CA ASN A 232 -10.69 21.67 5.98
C ASN A 232 -11.82 22.71 6.03
N ASN A 233 -12.94 22.43 6.69
CA ASN A 233 -14.00 23.42 6.90
C ASN A 233 -13.51 24.61 7.75
N TYR A 234 -12.74 24.37 8.80
CA TYR A 234 -12.18 25.43 9.65
C TYR A 234 -11.19 26.31 8.88
N ILE A 235 -10.28 25.69 8.12
CA ILE A 235 -9.34 26.40 7.24
C ILE A 235 -10.11 27.23 6.22
N TYR A 236 -11.11 26.63 5.55
CA TYR A 236 -11.95 27.34 4.58
C TYR A 236 -12.69 28.52 5.22
N PHE A 237 -13.24 28.35 6.43
CA PHE A 237 -13.92 29.42 7.16
C PHE A 237 -12.99 30.62 7.43
N LEU A 238 -11.73 30.36 7.79
CA LEU A 238 -10.70 31.36 8.00
C LEU A 238 -10.27 32.04 6.69
N GLU A 239 -9.98 31.26 5.65
CA GLU A 239 -9.54 31.76 4.34
C GLU A 239 -10.61 32.61 3.65
N SER A 240 -11.88 32.18 3.74
CA SER A 240 -13.03 32.91 3.21
C SER A 240 -13.46 34.09 4.10
N LYS A 241 -12.74 34.35 5.19
CA LYS A 241 -12.92 35.50 6.09
C LYS A 241 -14.34 35.61 6.67
N GLN A 242 -14.99 34.48 6.93
CA GLN A 242 -16.37 34.46 7.43
C GLN A 242 -16.52 35.08 8.83
N TYR A 243 -15.43 35.17 9.61
CA TYR A 243 -15.40 35.81 10.93
C TYR A 243 -15.45 37.35 10.90
N VAL A 244 -15.13 37.99 9.76
CA VAL A 244 -14.84 39.42 9.70
C VAL A 244 -16.03 40.30 10.09
N ALA A 245 -17.25 39.91 9.71
CA ALA A 245 -18.45 40.66 10.07
C ALA A 245 -18.66 40.78 11.59
N ARG A 246 -18.13 39.83 12.37
CA ARG A 246 -18.29 39.76 13.82
C ARG A 246 -17.08 40.29 14.58
N TYR A 247 -15.87 40.00 14.10
CA TYR A 247 -14.63 40.25 14.86
C TYR A 247 -13.68 41.24 14.18
N GLY A 248 -13.98 41.67 12.95
CA GLY A 248 -13.03 42.42 12.11
C GLY A 248 -11.93 41.51 11.55
N ASP A 249 -10.96 42.11 10.85
CA ASP A 249 -9.87 41.40 10.17
C ASP A 249 -8.48 41.87 10.62
N LYS A 250 -8.32 42.10 11.94
CA LYS A 250 -7.08 42.62 12.52
C LYS A 250 -6.46 41.59 13.47
N PHE A 251 -5.98 40.49 12.89
CA PHE A 251 -5.31 39.43 13.63
C PHE A 251 -4.00 39.06 12.93
N ASP A 252 -2.90 39.04 13.70
CA ASP A 252 -1.59 38.61 13.20
C ASP A 252 -1.50 37.09 13.08
N LYS A 253 -2.35 36.37 13.83
CA LYS A 253 -2.44 34.91 13.84
C LYS A 253 -3.89 34.44 13.98
N LYS A 254 -4.14 33.25 13.43
CA LYS A 254 -5.40 32.52 13.55
C LYS A 254 -5.10 31.13 14.06
N VAL A 255 -5.67 30.75 15.20
CA VAL A 255 -5.38 29.48 15.86
C VAL A 255 -6.60 28.58 15.72
N ILE A 256 -6.40 27.36 15.20
CA ILE A 256 -7.37 26.28 15.32
C ILE A 256 -6.93 25.45 16.54
N HIS A 257 -7.64 25.63 17.64
CA HIS A 257 -7.41 24.92 18.88
C HIS A 257 -8.25 23.65 18.89
N ILE A 258 -7.60 22.48 18.89
CA ILE A 258 -8.24 21.17 18.87
C ILE A 258 -8.12 20.56 20.25
N THR A 259 -9.24 20.18 20.85
CA THR A 259 -9.29 19.46 22.13
C THR A 259 -9.83 18.05 21.92
N PHE A 260 -9.23 17.08 22.59
CA PHE A 260 -9.62 15.67 22.50
C PHE A 260 -10.16 15.15 23.83
N GLN A 261 -11.33 14.50 23.82
CA GLN A 261 -11.80 13.74 24.98
C GLN A 261 -11.01 12.44 25.18
N TYR A 262 -10.55 11.83 24.09
CA TYR A 262 -9.76 10.60 24.12
C TYR A 262 -8.48 10.80 23.32
N SER A 263 -7.36 10.29 23.84
CA SER A 263 -6.06 10.43 23.20
C SER A 263 -6.10 9.88 21.76
N PRO A 264 -5.64 10.67 20.76
CA PRO A 264 -5.46 10.20 19.41
C PRO A 264 -4.47 9.04 19.33
N SER A 265 -4.59 8.23 18.27
CA SER A 265 -3.57 7.25 17.93
C SER A 265 -2.30 7.91 17.37
N ASP A 266 -1.23 7.13 17.22
CA ASP A 266 0.00 7.59 16.57
C ASP A 266 -0.27 8.11 15.14
N ASN A 267 -1.18 7.48 14.41
CA ASN A 267 -1.61 7.93 13.09
C ASN A 267 -2.38 9.25 13.16
N GLY A 268 -3.25 9.42 14.17
CA GLY A 268 -3.93 10.69 14.47
C GLY A 268 -2.95 11.83 14.75
N LEU A 269 -1.95 11.58 15.59
CA LEU A 269 -0.91 12.56 15.90
C LEU A 269 -0.04 12.90 14.68
N ALA A 270 0.36 11.89 13.91
CA ALA A 270 1.12 12.09 12.67
C ALA A 270 0.33 12.91 11.64
N PHE A 271 -0.98 12.66 11.52
CA PHE A 271 -1.88 13.44 10.69
C PHE A 271 -1.93 14.91 11.12
N LEU A 272 -2.12 15.20 12.41
CA LEU A 272 -2.12 16.58 12.93
C LEU A 272 -0.78 17.30 12.70
N ALA A 273 0.34 16.59 12.87
CA ALA A 273 1.67 17.12 12.56
C ALA A 273 1.82 17.46 11.07
N ALA A 274 1.27 16.63 10.18
CA ALA A 274 1.26 16.91 8.75
C ALA A 274 0.42 18.15 8.42
N VAL A 275 -0.77 18.31 9.03
CA VAL A 275 -1.60 19.52 8.85
C VAL A 275 -0.87 20.76 9.36
N GLN A 276 -0.25 20.71 10.54
CA GLN A 276 0.53 21.82 11.08
C GLN A 276 1.66 22.25 10.11
N LYS A 277 2.31 21.29 9.45
CA LYS A 277 3.34 21.56 8.44
C LYS A 277 2.77 22.25 7.19
N VAL A 278 1.58 21.85 6.76
CA VAL A 278 0.86 22.50 5.63
C VAL A 278 0.48 23.93 5.96
N LEU A 279 0.15 24.24 7.22
CA LEU A 279 -0.24 25.58 7.66
C LEU A 279 0.94 26.53 7.94
N GLN A 280 2.18 26.02 8.09
CA GLN A 280 3.37 26.83 8.39
C GLN A 280 3.60 28.09 7.52
N PRO A 281 3.35 28.09 6.19
CA PRO A 281 3.55 29.29 5.37
C PRO A 281 2.41 30.32 5.47
N THR A 282 1.38 30.06 6.30
CA THR A 282 0.20 30.92 6.47
C THR A 282 0.23 31.64 7.81
N ASP A 283 -0.79 32.47 8.10
CA ASP A 283 -1.03 33.04 9.43
C ASP A 283 -1.87 32.12 10.33
N MET A 284 -2.10 30.87 9.91
CA MET A 284 -2.84 29.85 10.63
C MET A 284 -1.91 28.88 11.36
N SER A 285 -2.36 28.36 12.51
CA SER A 285 -1.65 27.30 13.24
C SER A 285 -2.62 26.40 13.98
N LEU A 286 -2.21 25.15 14.23
CA LEU A 286 -2.91 24.25 15.14
C LEU A 286 -2.35 24.42 16.56
N LYS A 287 -3.24 24.37 17.54
CA LYS A 287 -2.92 24.13 18.94
C LYS A 287 -3.65 22.84 19.31
N VAL A 288 -2.93 21.83 19.80
CA VAL A 288 -3.50 20.53 20.14
C VAL A 288 -3.45 20.34 21.65
N GLU A 289 -4.60 20.08 22.26
CA GLU A 289 -4.76 19.76 23.67
C GLU A 289 -5.21 18.30 23.80
N LEU A 290 -4.38 17.51 24.48
CA LEU A 290 -4.63 16.09 24.76
C LEU A 290 -5.26 15.95 26.15
N PRO A 291 -6.09 14.91 26.38
CA PRO A 291 -6.64 14.65 27.71
C PRO A 291 -5.51 14.27 28.69
N GLU A 292 -5.72 14.56 29.98
CA GLU A 292 -4.83 14.19 31.09
C GLU A 292 -4.74 12.68 31.33
#